data_AF-A0A3E0PFE4-F1
#
_entry.id   AF-A0A3E0PFE4-F1
#
_cell.length_a   1.000
_cell.length_b   1.000
_cell.length_c   1.000
_cell.angle_alpha   90.00
_cell.angle_beta   90.00
_cell.angle_gamma   90.00
#
_symmetry.space_group_name_H-M   'P 1'
#
loop_
_entity.id
_entity.type
_entity.pdbx_description
1 polymer ?
#
loop_
_entity_poly.entity_id
_entity_poly.type
_entity_poly.pdbx_seq_one_letter_code
_entity_poly.pdbx_strand_id
1 'polypeptide(L)'
;MNKPERHFPVLKLLFVLLVFAAAGAFVPAYGQSCSSITDEQIIDGVYSEFEKNNDLSSQISRLNFTIVKEPTSGQVQAWKIQGWVNDQNEIDDVMDIIRDVYDSVNGKNCFPNLKFNQNQLYTASEVPSGFKAEGGCTGDTKPCGDICIPVGETCSITGRTKQSN
;
A
#
# COMPACT_ATOMS: atom_id res chain seq x y z
N MET A 1 -2.42 -5.89 96.57
CA MET A 1 -1.32 -5.93 95.58
C MET A 1 -1.90 -5.42 94.26
N ASN A 2 -1.57 -4.17 93.93
CA ASN A 2 -2.18 -3.42 92.83
C ASN A 2 -1.49 -3.74 91.50
N LYS A 3 -2.32 -3.96 90.48
CA LYS A 3 -1.96 -4.26 89.10
C LYS A 3 -1.49 -2.98 88.40
N PRO A 4 -0.31 -2.93 87.77
CA PRO A 4 0.08 -1.78 86.99
C PRO A 4 -0.49 -1.84 85.57
N GLU A 5 -1.25 -0.81 85.22
CA GLU A 5 -1.58 -0.44 83.84
C GLU A 5 -0.30 -0.01 83.11
N ARG A 6 -0.15 -0.45 81.86
CA ARG A 6 0.78 0.17 80.91
C ARG A 6 0.06 0.47 79.61
N HIS A 7 -0.18 1.77 79.43
CA HIS A 7 -0.40 2.42 78.15
C HIS A 7 0.80 2.19 77.22
N PHE A 8 0.54 1.84 75.95
CA PHE A 8 1.35 2.29 74.83
C PHE A 8 0.46 2.70 73.64
N PRO A 9 0.86 3.73 72.88
CA PRO A 9 -0.04 4.56 72.10
C PRO A 9 -0.24 4.08 70.66
N VAL A 10 -1.41 4.44 70.15
CA VAL A 10 -1.87 4.36 68.78
C VAL A 10 -0.87 5.09 67.85
N LEU A 11 -0.06 4.32 67.12
CA LEU A 11 0.76 4.85 66.03
C LEU A 11 -0.18 5.09 64.83
N LYS A 12 -0.68 6.32 64.73
CA LYS A 12 -1.40 6.83 63.55
C LYS A 12 -0.43 6.87 62.37
N LEU A 13 -0.58 5.89 61.48
CA LEU A 13 0.09 5.85 60.19
C LEU A 13 -0.43 7.00 59.32
N LEU A 14 0.34 8.07 59.17
CA LEU A 14 0.13 9.08 58.14
C LEU A 14 0.73 8.54 56.84
N PHE A 15 -0.12 7.96 55.98
CA PHE A 15 0.17 7.79 54.57
C PHE A 15 -0.87 8.58 53.78
N VAL A 16 -0.55 9.85 53.51
CA VAL A 16 -1.24 10.63 52.48
C VAL A 16 -0.60 10.22 51.15
N LEU A 17 -1.11 9.14 50.57
CA LEU A 17 -0.84 8.78 49.18
C LEU A 17 -1.92 9.46 48.33
N LEU A 18 -1.63 10.68 47.89
CA LEU A 18 -2.34 11.34 46.80
C LEU A 18 -1.97 10.61 45.51
N VAL A 19 -2.63 9.48 45.26
CA VAL A 19 -2.67 8.87 43.94
C VAL A 19 -3.65 9.71 43.13
N PHE A 20 -3.12 10.63 42.33
CA PHE A 20 -3.87 11.17 41.21
C PHE A 20 -4.18 9.99 40.28
N ALA A 21 -5.40 9.47 40.38
CA ALA A 21 -6.03 8.72 39.31
C ALA A 21 -6.21 9.68 38.14
N ALA A 22 -5.14 9.90 37.38
CA ALA A 22 -5.28 10.26 35.98
C ALA A 22 -5.89 9.02 35.32
N ALA A 23 -7.22 8.98 35.29
CA ALA A 23 -7.97 8.24 34.30
C ALA A 23 -7.66 8.87 32.93
N GLY A 24 -6.41 8.75 32.48
CA GLY A 24 -6.10 8.78 31.08
C GLY A 24 -6.81 7.57 30.53
N ALA A 25 -7.96 7.79 29.90
CA ALA A 25 -8.56 6.80 29.04
C ALA A 25 -7.44 6.32 28.12
N PHE A 26 -6.99 5.08 28.33
CA PHE A 26 -6.30 4.34 27.30
C PHE A 26 -7.34 4.17 26.21
N VAL A 27 -7.46 5.17 25.34
CA VAL A 27 -8.12 5.02 24.06
C VAL A 27 -7.23 4.04 23.32
N PRO A 28 -7.68 2.81 23.03
CA PRO A 28 -6.91 1.96 22.15
C PRO A 28 -6.72 2.74 20.85
N ALA A 29 -5.50 2.85 20.35
CA ALA A 29 -5.20 3.43 19.04
C ALA A 29 -5.69 2.49 17.91
N TYR A 30 -6.91 1.98 18.01
CA TYR A 30 -7.57 1.17 17.00
C TYR A 30 -8.67 2.01 16.39
N GLY A 31 -8.45 2.41 15.13
CA GLY A 31 -9.42 3.13 14.34
C GLY A 31 -8.85 4.34 13.61
N GLN A 32 -7.63 4.27 13.07
CA GLN A 32 -7.36 5.07 11.88
C GLN A 32 -8.28 4.51 10.79
N SER A 33 -9.43 5.15 10.60
CA SER A 33 -10.32 4.85 9.49
C SER A 33 -9.63 5.36 8.23
N CYS A 34 -8.98 4.46 7.50
CA CYS A 34 -8.51 4.76 6.15
C CYS A 34 -9.74 5.18 5.34
N SER A 35 -9.72 6.38 4.76
CA SER A 35 -10.77 6.81 3.85
C SER A 35 -10.94 5.77 2.76
N SER A 36 -12.18 5.39 2.45
CA SER A 36 -12.50 4.39 1.42
C SER A 36 -12.26 4.99 0.04
N ILE A 37 -11.01 5.07 -0.39
CA ILE A 37 -10.66 5.31 -1.79
C ILE A 37 -11.01 4.05 -2.59
N THR A 38 -11.44 4.21 -3.84
CA THR A 38 -11.62 3.06 -4.74
C THR A 38 -10.32 2.69 -5.44
N ASP A 39 -10.22 1.45 -5.93
CA ASP A 39 -9.06 0.99 -6.69
C ASP A 39 -8.80 1.88 -7.90
N GLU A 40 -9.87 2.31 -8.58
CA GLU A 40 -9.80 3.17 -9.75
C GLU A 40 -9.12 4.49 -9.42
N GLN A 41 -9.44 5.09 -8.27
CA GLN A 41 -8.82 6.35 -7.87
C GLN A 41 -7.35 6.19 -7.51
N ILE A 42 -6.94 5.05 -6.93
CA ILE A 42 -5.51 4.75 -6.70
C ILE A 42 -4.79 4.57 -8.04
N ILE A 43 -5.34 3.75 -8.93
CA ILE A 43 -4.76 3.47 -10.24
C ILE A 43 -4.64 4.77 -11.05
N ASP A 44 -5.70 5.58 -11.11
CA ASP A 44 -5.70 6.87 -11.79
C ASP A 44 -4.68 7.84 -11.17
N GLY A 45 -4.51 7.83 -9.84
CA GLY A 45 -3.49 8.60 -9.14
C GLY A 45 -2.07 8.21 -9.56
N VAL A 46 -1.77 6.91 -9.58
CA VAL A 46 -0.45 6.38 -10.02
C VAL A 46 -0.15 6.81 -11.46
N TYR A 47 -1.10 6.59 -12.37
CA TYR A 47 -0.90 6.97 -13.77
C TYR A 47 -0.79 8.50 -13.95
N SER A 48 -1.55 9.29 -13.19
CA SER A 48 -1.42 10.76 -13.20
C SER A 48 -0.02 11.21 -12.78
N GLU A 49 0.60 10.55 -11.79
CA GLU A 49 1.96 10.87 -11.39
C GLU A 49 3.01 10.36 -12.40
N PHE A 50 2.79 9.21 -13.04
CA PHE A 50 3.62 8.80 -14.19
C PHE A 50 3.57 9.82 -15.34
N GLU A 51 2.39 10.38 -15.64
CA GLU A 51 2.21 11.41 -16.69
C GLU A 51 2.96 12.71 -16.37
N LYS A 52 3.14 13.04 -15.09
CA LYS A 52 3.87 14.23 -14.63
C LYS A 52 5.38 13.99 -14.50
N ASN A 53 5.81 12.75 -14.33
CA ASN A 53 7.22 12.40 -14.25
C ASN A 53 7.86 12.48 -15.66
N ASN A 54 8.93 13.26 -15.79
CA ASN A 54 9.57 13.53 -17.08
C ASN A 54 10.13 12.28 -17.75
N ASP A 55 10.65 11.35 -16.96
CA ASP A 55 11.32 10.14 -17.45
C ASP A 55 10.29 9.05 -17.80
N LEU A 56 9.21 8.94 -17.01
CA LEU A 56 8.19 7.90 -17.17
C LEU A 56 7.07 8.26 -18.15
N SER A 57 6.75 9.54 -18.34
CA SER A 57 5.60 9.99 -19.15
C SER A 57 5.59 9.43 -20.57
N SER A 58 6.76 9.34 -21.21
CA SER A 58 6.90 8.78 -22.56
C SER A 58 6.83 7.25 -22.63
N GLN A 59 6.82 6.59 -21.47
CA GLN A 59 6.94 5.15 -21.32
C GLN A 59 5.69 4.50 -20.73
N ILE A 60 4.65 5.28 -20.42
CA ILE A 60 3.42 4.80 -19.78
C ILE A 60 2.79 3.61 -20.50
N SER A 61 2.84 3.56 -21.83
CA SER A 61 2.30 2.44 -22.60
C SER A 61 3.03 1.11 -22.34
N ARG A 62 4.25 1.15 -21.82
CA ARG A 62 5.06 -0.02 -21.43
C ARG A 62 4.71 -0.53 -20.04
N LEU A 63 3.99 0.28 -19.24
CA LEU A 63 3.71 0.02 -17.83
C LEU A 63 2.24 -0.35 -17.61
N ASN A 64 2.03 -1.44 -16.89
CA ASN A 64 0.72 -1.90 -16.45
C ASN A 64 0.72 -2.06 -14.93
N PHE A 65 -0.08 -1.23 -14.25
CA PHE A 65 -0.25 -1.27 -12.79
C PHE A 65 -1.60 -1.88 -12.43
N THR A 66 -1.61 -2.82 -11.48
CA THR A 66 -2.85 -3.48 -11.03
C THR A 66 -2.82 -3.75 -9.53
N ILE A 67 -3.99 -3.64 -8.91
CA ILE A 67 -4.23 -4.00 -7.52
C ILE A 67 -4.78 -5.43 -7.49
N VAL A 68 -4.06 -6.34 -6.85
CA VAL A 68 -4.47 -7.74 -6.71
C VAL A 68 -5.23 -7.92 -5.40
N LYS A 69 -6.48 -8.39 -5.50
CA LYS A 69 -7.38 -8.60 -4.37
C LYS A 69 -7.61 -10.08 -4.10
N GLU A 70 -7.84 -10.42 -2.84
CA GLU A 70 -8.35 -11.73 -2.47
C GLU A 70 -9.79 -11.88 -3.00
N PRO A 71 -10.11 -12.92 -3.77
CA PRO A 71 -11.44 -13.09 -4.36
C PRO A 71 -12.58 -13.14 -3.33
N THR A 72 -12.31 -13.68 -2.14
CA THR A 72 -13.33 -13.93 -1.12
C THR A 72 -13.62 -12.70 -0.26
N SER A 73 -12.58 -11.98 0.16
CA SER A 73 -12.72 -10.85 1.08
C SER A 73 -12.71 -9.49 0.39
N GLY A 74 -12.26 -9.43 -0.87
CA GLY A 74 -12.00 -8.18 -1.58
C GLY A 74 -10.82 -7.38 -1.01
N GLN A 75 -10.10 -7.92 -0.02
CA GLN A 75 -8.94 -7.26 0.57
C GLN A 75 -7.78 -7.23 -0.42
N VAL A 76 -7.06 -6.12 -0.44
CA VAL A 76 -5.85 -5.98 -1.25
C VAL A 76 -4.75 -6.90 -0.70
N GLN A 77 -4.22 -7.78 -1.55
CA GLN A 77 -3.12 -8.68 -1.19
C GLN A 77 -1.76 -8.18 -1.68
N ALA A 78 -1.73 -7.61 -2.88
CA ALA A 78 -0.50 -7.17 -3.51
C ALA A 78 -0.76 -6.06 -4.51
N TRP A 79 0.31 -5.35 -4.84
CA TRP A 79 0.37 -4.50 -6.03
C TRP A 79 1.28 -5.17 -7.04
N LYS A 80 0.81 -5.18 -8.28
CA LYS A 80 1.51 -5.76 -9.39
C LYS A 80 1.85 -4.66 -10.37
N ILE A 81 3.11 -4.62 -10.76
CA ILE A 81 3.56 -3.83 -11.89
C ILE A 81 4.20 -4.76 -12.91
N GLN A 82 3.75 -4.62 -14.14
CA GLN A 82 4.24 -5.37 -15.28
C GLN A 82 4.68 -4.38 -16.35
N GLY A 83 5.88 -4.55 -16.90
CA GLY A 83 6.40 -3.64 -17.89
C GLY A 83 7.90 -3.55 -17.92
N TRP A 84 8.38 -2.50 -18.57
CA TRP A 84 9.79 -2.17 -18.59
C TRP A 84 10.03 -0.68 -18.71
N VAL A 85 11.13 -0.22 -18.12
CA VAL A 85 11.63 1.16 -18.12
C VAL A 85 13.05 1.17 -18.69
N ASN A 86 13.64 2.33 -18.93
CA ASN A 86 14.97 2.40 -19.55
C ASN A 86 16.07 1.89 -18.60
N ASP A 87 16.02 2.26 -17.32
CA ASP A 87 17.06 1.94 -16.34
C ASP A 87 16.54 1.78 -14.90
N GLN A 88 17.45 1.51 -13.96
CA GLN A 88 17.12 1.24 -12.57
C GLN A 88 16.58 2.48 -11.83
N ASN A 89 17.02 3.69 -12.17
CA ASN A 89 16.52 4.89 -11.52
C ASN A 89 15.03 5.07 -11.84
N GLU A 90 14.63 4.77 -13.07
CA GLU A 90 13.22 4.80 -13.45
C GLU A 90 12.38 3.70 -12.75
N ILE A 91 12.98 2.55 -12.40
CA ILE A 91 12.31 1.55 -11.54
C ILE A 91 12.07 2.13 -10.16
N ASP A 92 13.08 2.78 -9.59
CA ASP A 92 12.99 3.38 -8.26
C ASP A 92 11.92 4.49 -8.24
N ASP A 93 11.88 5.35 -9.26
CA ASP A 93 10.84 6.36 -9.46
C ASP A 93 9.43 5.76 -9.54
N VAL A 94 9.26 4.67 -10.29
CA VAL A 94 7.98 3.96 -10.38
C VAL A 94 7.51 3.50 -8.99
N MET A 95 8.43 2.92 -8.22
CA MET A 95 8.14 2.39 -6.88
C MET A 95 7.83 3.52 -5.89
N ASP A 96 8.56 4.63 -5.98
CA ASP A 96 8.35 5.82 -5.15
C ASP A 96 7.01 6.48 -5.45
N ILE A 97 6.65 6.64 -6.72
CA ILE A 97 5.34 7.18 -7.11
C ILE A 97 4.20 6.33 -6.57
N ILE A 98 4.26 5.00 -6.71
CA ILE A 98 3.20 4.11 -6.20
C ILE A 98 3.06 4.26 -4.68
N ARG A 99 4.20 4.31 -3.97
CA ARG A 99 4.24 4.51 -2.52
C ARG A 99 3.67 5.87 -2.12
N ASP A 100 4.05 6.94 -2.80
CA ASP A 100 3.63 8.32 -2.49
C ASP A 100 2.15 8.54 -2.75
N VAL A 101 1.65 8.09 -3.91
CA VAL A 101 0.21 8.13 -4.23
C VAL A 101 -0.57 7.41 -3.15
N TYR A 102 -0.10 6.24 -2.74
CA TYR A 102 -0.76 5.46 -1.70
C TYR A 102 -0.75 6.15 -0.32
N ASP A 103 0.41 6.64 0.12
CA ASP A 103 0.57 7.35 1.40
C ASP A 103 -0.28 8.63 1.44
N SER A 104 -0.38 9.34 0.32
CA SER A 104 -1.16 10.56 0.18
C SER A 104 -2.67 10.31 0.33
N VAL A 105 -3.12 9.13 -0.08
CA VAL A 105 -4.52 8.75 -0.18
C VAL A 105 -5.05 8.12 1.12
N ASN A 106 -4.26 7.25 1.73
CA ASN A 106 -4.72 6.46 2.88
C ASN A 106 -4.22 7.01 4.22
N GLY A 107 -3.32 7.99 4.20
CA GLY A 107 -2.57 8.38 5.39
C GLY A 107 -1.51 7.34 5.73
N LYS A 108 -0.36 7.81 6.21
CA LYS A 108 0.74 6.95 6.62
C LYS A 108 0.23 5.89 7.62
N ASN A 109 0.55 4.62 7.38
CA ASN A 109 0.28 3.42 8.20
C ASN A 109 -0.99 2.59 7.92
N CYS A 110 -1.76 2.86 6.86
CA CYS A 110 -2.97 2.08 6.61
C CYS A 110 -2.70 0.61 6.23
N PHE A 111 -1.58 0.29 5.58
CA PHE A 111 -1.22 -1.10 5.25
C PHE A 111 0.30 -1.32 5.31
N PRO A 112 0.88 -1.66 6.47
CA PRO A 112 2.32 -1.86 6.62
C PRO A 112 2.88 -3.13 5.96
N ASN A 113 2.05 -3.97 5.32
CA ASN A 113 2.44 -5.32 4.88
C ASN A 113 2.09 -5.64 3.42
N LEU A 114 1.79 -4.65 2.57
CA LEU A 114 1.51 -4.92 1.17
C LEU A 114 2.77 -5.39 0.46
N LYS A 115 2.67 -6.57 -0.17
CA LYS A 115 3.76 -7.12 -0.97
C LYS A 115 3.74 -6.43 -2.33
N PHE A 116 4.78 -5.66 -2.61
CA PHE A 116 5.07 -5.24 -3.97
C PHE A 116 5.62 -6.44 -4.73
N ASN A 117 4.91 -6.84 -5.79
CA ASN A 117 5.43 -7.84 -6.71
C ASN A 117 6.13 -7.13 -7.86
N GLN A 118 7.43 -6.89 -7.69
CA GLN A 118 8.31 -6.30 -8.71
C GLN A 118 8.73 -7.31 -9.78
N ASN A 119 8.35 -8.59 -9.68
CA ASN A 119 8.92 -9.68 -10.49
C ASN A 119 8.64 -9.57 -12.00
N GLN A 120 7.94 -8.52 -12.44
CA GLN A 120 7.62 -8.28 -13.85
C GLN A 120 7.85 -6.84 -14.31
N LEU A 121 8.58 -6.04 -13.52
CA LEU A 121 9.12 -4.76 -13.96
C LEU A 121 10.61 -4.93 -14.23
N TYR A 122 11.03 -4.60 -15.45
CA TYR A 122 12.41 -4.79 -15.91
C TYR A 122 13.03 -3.49 -16.37
N THR A 123 14.36 -3.41 -16.37
CA THR A 123 15.05 -2.44 -17.23
C THR A 123 14.99 -2.90 -18.68
N ALA A 124 15.19 -1.98 -19.64
CA ALA A 124 15.12 -2.25 -21.06
C ALA A 124 16.19 -3.25 -21.54
N SER A 125 17.28 -3.37 -20.78
CA SER A 125 18.34 -4.35 -20.97
C SER A 125 18.02 -5.74 -20.41
N GLU A 126 17.15 -5.82 -19.40
CA GLU A 126 16.81 -7.07 -18.70
C GLU A 126 15.51 -7.69 -19.15
N VAL A 127 14.64 -6.91 -19.81
CA VAL A 127 13.33 -7.39 -20.25
C VAL A 127 13.50 -8.61 -21.18
N PRO A 128 12.88 -9.75 -20.85
CA PRO A 128 12.99 -10.96 -21.65
C PRO A 128 12.53 -10.72 -23.10
N SER A 129 13.18 -11.41 -24.05
CA SER A 129 12.80 -11.31 -25.46
C SER A 129 11.33 -11.66 -25.66
N GLY A 130 10.61 -10.82 -26.39
CA GLY A 130 9.17 -10.94 -26.60
C GLY A 130 8.33 -10.04 -25.69
N PHE A 131 8.75 -9.72 -24.47
CA PHE A 131 7.95 -8.96 -23.48
C PHE A 131 8.06 -7.43 -23.62
N LYS A 132 8.39 -6.93 -24.82
CA LYS A 132 8.56 -5.49 -25.09
C LYS A 132 7.29 -4.82 -25.64
N ALA A 133 6.17 -5.53 -25.74
CA ALA A 133 4.90 -4.94 -26.16
C ALA A 133 4.27 -4.12 -25.01
N GLU A 134 3.11 -3.53 -25.29
CA GLU A 134 2.37 -2.71 -24.32
C GLU A 134 2.11 -3.47 -23.00
N GLY A 135 2.24 -2.76 -21.89
CA GLY A 135 2.10 -3.32 -20.54
C GLY A 135 3.04 -4.47 -20.21
N GLY A 136 4.15 -4.63 -20.95
CA GLY A 136 5.09 -5.74 -20.78
C GLY A 136 4.56 -7.08 -21.27
N CYS A 137 3.61 -7.09 -22.22
CA CYS A 137 3.10 -8.31 -22.84
C CYS A 137 3.96 -8.79 -24.01
N THR A 138 3.67 -10.00 -24.49
CA THR A 138 4.25 -10.52 -25.73
C THR A 138 3.61 -9.87 -26.96
N GLY A 139 4.29 -9.84 -28.11
CA GLY A 139 3.78 -9.16 -29.31
C GLY A 139 2.45 -9.71 -29.87
N ASP A 140 2.04 -10.91 -29.48
CA ASP A 140 0.78 -11.58 -29.81
C ASP A 140 -0.29 -11.49 -28.70
N THR A 141 0.04 -10.82 -27.59
CA THR A 141 -0.86 -10.59 -26.46
C THR A 141 -0.98 -9.11 -26.13
N LYS A 142 -2.03 -8.75 -25.39
CA LYS A 142 -2.31 -7.40 -24.90
C LYS A 142 -2.63 -7.43 -23.40
N PRO A 143 -2.38 -6.34 -22.67
CA PRO A 143 -2.71 -6.29 -21.25
C PRO A 143 -4.23 -6.31 -21.01
N CYS A 144 -4.64 -7.01 -19.97
CA CYS A 144 -6.01 -7.06 -19.46
C CYS A 144 -5.97 -7.27 -17.95
N GLY A 145 -6.13 -6.20 -17.18
CA GLY A 145 -5.92 -6.25 -15.72
C GLY A 145 -4.50 -6.72 -15.40
N ASP A 146 -4.36 -7.76 -14.60
CA ASP A 146 -3.08 -8.33 -14.17
C ASP A 146 -2.52 -9.41 -15.11
N ILE A 147 -3.14 -9.69 -16.25
CA ILE A 147 -2.71 -10.73 -17.21
C ILE A 147 -2.51 -10.18 -18.62
N CYS A 148 -1.82 -10.96 -19.47
CA CYS A 148 -1.80 -10.76 -20.91
C CYS A 148 -2.77 -11.74 -21.58
N ILE A 149 -3.65 -11.24 -22.44
CA ILE A 149 -4.60 -12.06 -23.22
C ILE A 149 -4.26 -11.97 -24.71
N PRO A 150 -4.60 -12.96 -25.54
CA PRO A 150 -4.39 -12.89 -26.98
C PRO A 150 -4.98 -11.62 -27.62
N VAL A 151 -4.26 -11.06 -28.59
CA VAL A 151 -4.80 -9.95 -29.39
C VAL A 151 -6.07 -10.43 -30.11
N GLY A 152 -7.15 -9.65 -30.00
CA GLY A 152 -8.48 -9.99 -30.55
C GLY A 152 -9.46 -10.53 -29.51
N GLU A 153 -9.01 -10.97 -28.33
CA GLU A 153 -9.91 -11.36 -27.24
C GLU A 153 -10.48 -10.16 -26.49
N THR A 154 -11.68 -10.34 -25.91
CA THR A 154 -12.34 -9.30 -25.11
C THR A 154 -11.82 -9.34 -23.69
N CYS A 155 -11.37 -8.19 -23.17
CA CYS A 155 -10.99 -8.07 -21.77
C CYS A 155 -12.24 -7.87 -20.90
N SER A 156 -12.47 -8.79 -19.97
CA SER A 156 -13.61 -8.74 -19.03
C SER A 156 -13.21 -8.27 -17.63
N ILE A 157 -11.96 -7.85 -17.45
CA ILE A 157 -11.43 -7.35 -16.18
C ILE A 157 -11.53 -5.82 -16.17
N THR A 158 -12.14 -5.29 -15.13
CA THR A 158 -12.13 -3.86 -14.83
C THR A 158 -10.76 -3.51 -14.22
N GLY A 159 -9.99 -2.68 -14.90
CA GLY A 159 -8.65 -2.27 -14.48
C GLY A 159 -7.96 -1.51 -15.62
N ARG A 160 -7.17 -0.48 -15.32
CA ARG A 160 -6.63 0.41 -16.35
C ARG A 160 -5.47 -0.25 -17.09
N THR A 161 -5.77 -0.80 -18.26
CA THR A 161 -5.10 -0.37 -19.49
C THR A 161 -6.19 0.18 -20.38
N LYS A 162 -6.19 1.50 -20.56
CA LYS A 162 -7.11 2.21 -21.45
C LYS A 162 -6.99 1.50 -22.81
N GLN A 163 -8.02 0.77 -23.22
CA GLN A 163 -8.16 0.36 -24.60
C GLN A 163 -8.16 1.65 -25.40
N SER A 164 -7.02 2.00 -25.98
CA SER A 164 -7.03 2.90 -27.12
C SER A 164 -7.71 2.09 -28.22
N ASN A 165 -8.93 2.49 -28.57
CA ASN A 165 -9.68 1.97 -29.71
C ASN A 165 -8.82 1.95 -30.98
#